data_AF-A0A1H0VW98-F1
#
_entry.id   AF-A0A1H0VW98-F1
#
_cell.length_a   1.000
_cell.length_b   1.000
_cell.length_c   1.000
_cell.angle_alpha   90.00
_cell.angle_beta   90.00
_cell.angle_gamma   90.00
#
_symmetry.space_group_name_H-M   'P 1'
#
loop_
_entity.id
_entity.type
_entity.pdbx_description
1 polymer ?
#
loop_
_entity_poly.entity_id
_entity_poly.type
_entity_poly.pdbx_seq_one_letter_code
_entity_poly.pdbx_strand_id
1 'polypeptide(L)'
;MNIKLIRSDTIYKKMMNAPKEKRDDIYRYEIMKPFEFKWSCYNVPLKSPQKGGYDVVMASNMLGYLAPSEVNKKKGKYRFNFKRKFMENL
;
A
#
# COMPACT_ATOMS: atom_id res chain seq x y z
N MET A 1 -22.60 -7.66 -17.42
CA MET A 1 -21.48 -7.52 -16.47
C MET A 1 -21.12 -6.04 -16.36
N ASN A 2 -21.10 -5.48 -15.15
CA ASN A 2 -20.71 -4.08 -14.93
C ASN A 2 -19.20 -4.01 -14.66
N ILE A 3 -18.40 -3.62 -15.65
CA ILE A 3 -16.93 -3.56 -15.54
C ILE A 3 -16.53 -2.10 -15.32
N LYS A 4 -15.85 -1.82 -14.22
CA LYS A 4 -15.25 -0.51 -13.94
C LYS A 4 -13.74 -0.58 -14.10
N LEU A 5 -13.20 0.21 -15.02
CA LEU A 5 -11.75 0.33 -15.23
C LEU A 5 -11.12 1.21 -14.14
N ILE A 6 -10.03 0.74 -13.56
CA ILE A 6 -9.19 1.54 -12.66
C ILE A 6 -7.86 1.79 -13.36
N ARG A 7 -7.58 3.06 -13.66
CA ARG A 7 -6.32 3.52 -14.25
C ARG A 7 -5.26 3.68 -13.17
N SER A 8 -4.68 2.57 -12.72
CA SER A 8 -3.66 2.58 -11.68
C SER A 8 -2.45 3.44 -12.05
N ASP A 9 -2.09 3.52 -13.33
CA ASP A 9 -1.00 4.35 -13.84
C ASP A 9 -1.19 5.85 -13.56
N THR A 10 -2.41 6.38 -13.75
CA THR A 10 -2.71 7.79 -13.50
C THR A 10 -2.70 8.08 -12.00
N ILE A 11 -3.21 7.15 -11.20
CA ILE A 11 -3.23 7.26 -9.74
C ILE A 11 -1.82 7.19 -9.15
N TYR A 12 -0.95 6.29 -9.65
CA TYR A 12 0.46 6.24 -9.22
C TYR A 12 1.24 7.49 -9.63
N LYS A 13 0.98 8.07 -10.81
CA LYS A 13 1.56 9.38 -11.19
C LYS A 13 1.13 10.48 -10.23
N LYS A 14 -0.16 10.55 -9.90
CA LYS A 14 -0.69 11.48 -8.90
C LYS A 14 -0.02 11.28 -7.53
N MET A 15 0.13 10.03 -7.10
CA MET A 15 0.79 9.68 -5.85
C MET A 15 2.27 10.10 -5.81
N MET A 16 3.02 9.88 -6.91
CA MET A 16 4.43 10.31 -7.02
C MET A 16 4.61 11.83 -6.88
N ASN A 17 3.63 12.60 -7.37
CA ASN A 17 3.62 14.05 -7.35
C ASN A 17 2.99 14.65 -6.07
N ALA A 18 2.36 13.83 -5.24
CA ALA A 18 1.74 14.27 -3.99
C ALA A 18 2.76 14.37 -2.84
N PRO A 19 2.51 15.25 -1.84
CA PRO A 19 3.24 15.23 -0.57
C PRO A 19 3.23 13.84 0.07
N LYS A 20 4.33 13.45 0.72
CA LYS A 20 4.54 12.10 1.24
C LYS A 20 3.42 11.65 2.17
N GLU A 21 2.92 12.57 2.98
CA GLU A 21 1.89 12.38 4.01
C GLU A 21 0.52 12.06 3.38
N LYS A 22 0.30 12.44 2.12
CA LYS A 22 -0.96 12.20 1.39
C LYS A 22 -0.96 10.90 0.60
N ARG A 23 0.20 10.29 0.34
CA ARG A 23 0.33 9.16 -0.58
C ARG A 23 -0.39 7.90 -0.10
N ASP A 24 -0.32 7.63 1.20
CA ASP A 24 -1.03 6.50 1.79
C ASP A 24 -2.54 6.68 1.65
N ASP A 25 -3.07 7.89 1.84
CA ASP A 25 -4.51 8.14 1.66
C ASP A 25 -4.94 8.08 0.19
N ILE A 26 -4.09 8.48 -0.77
CA ILE A 26 -4.33 8.24 -2.20
C ILE A 26 -4.42 6.74 -2.47
N TYR A 27 -3.51 5.93 -1.92
CA TYR A 27 -3.56 4.48 -2.06
C TYR A 27 -4.84 3.88 -1.44
N ARG A 28 -5.19 4.29 -0.22
CA ARG A 28 -6.40 3.80 0.47
C ARG A 28 -7.67 4.11 -0.31
N TYR A 29 -7.84 5.36 -0.75
CA TYR A 29 -9.14 5.82 -1.24
C TYR A 29 -9.27 5.80 -2.76
N GLU A 30 -8.19 5.84 -3.53
CA GLU A 30 -8.26 5.81 -5.00
C GLU A 30 -7.90 4.44 -5.60
N ILE A 31 -7.02 3.66 -4.94
CA ILE A 31 -6.70 2.29 -5.38
C ILE A 31 -7.54 1.25 -4.64
N MET A 32 -7.60 1.32 -3.30
CA MET A 32 -8.15 0.23 -2.49
C MET A 32 -9.66 0.32 -2.23
N LYS A 33 -10.23 1.53 -2.18
CA LYS A 33 -11.69 1.74 -1.97
C LYS A 33 -12.58 0.97 -2.95
N PRO A 34 -12.28 0.88 -4.26
CA PRO A 34 -13.08 0.06 -5.18
C PRO A 34 -13.13 -1.43 -4.80
N PHE A 35 -12.16 -1.91 -4.02
CA PHE A 35 -12.05 -3.29 -3.55
C PHE A 35 -12.39 -3.43 -2.06
N GLU A 36 -13.02 -2.43 -1.44
CA GLU A 36 -13.31 -2.43 0.00
C GLU A 36 -14.11 -3.65 0.44
N PHE A 37 -15.09 -4.09 -0.36
CA PHE A 37 -15.83 -5.32 -0.06
C PHE A 37 -14.90 -6.54 0.05
N LYS A 38 -13.99 -6.73 -0.92
CA LYS A 38 -12.97 -7.79 -0.87
C LYS A 38 -12.10 -7.69 0.37
N TRP A 39 -11.63 -6.48 0.72
CA TRP A 39 -10.81 -6.26 1.91
C TRP A 39 -11.57 -6.52 3.21
N SER A 40 -12.87 -6.20 3.25
CA SER A 40 -13.73 -6.49 4.39
C SER A 40 -13.89 -7.99 4.63
N CYS A 41 -13.93 -8.82 3.58
CA CYS A 41 -13.92 -10.29 3.72
C CYS A 41 -12.64 -10.82 4.39
N TYR A 42 -11.54 -10.07 4.34
CA TYR A 42 -10.28 -10.42 5.01
C TYR A 42 -10.11 -9.70 6.37
N ASN A 43 -11.13 -8.98 6.84
CA ASN A 43 -11.08 -8.12 8.02
C ASN A 43 -9.95 -7.07 7.96
N VAL A 44 -9.66 -6.55 6.75
CA VAL A 44 -8.66 -5.49 6.55
C VAL A 44 -9.38 -4.16 6.29
N PRO A 45 -9.33 -3.18 7.21
CA PRO A 45 -9.93 -1.88 6.96
C PRO A 45 -9.08 -1.07 5.96
N LEU A 46 -9.70 -0.12 5.25
CA LEU A 46 -8.95 0.82 4.41
C LEU A 46 -8.02 1.69 5.26
N LYS A 47 -8.47 2.13 6.43
CA LYS A 47 -7.66 2.89 7.39
C LYS A 47 -7.93 2.35 8.78
N SER A 48 -6.87 2.01 9.50
CA SER A 48 -7.01 1.56 10.88
C SER A 48 -7.49 2.72 11.77
N PRO A 49 -8.45 2.50 12.69
CA PRO A 49 -8.83 3.49 13.69
C PRO A 49 -7.72 3.72 14.72
N GLN A 50 -6.86 2.73 14.93
CA GLN A 50 -5.70 2.82 15.82
C GLN A 50 -4.48 3.29 15.03
N LYS A 51 -3.72 4.25 15.58
CA LYS A 51 -2.47 4.72 14.98
C LYS A 51 -1.49 3.54 14.85
N GLY A 52 -1.07 3.25 13.62
CA GLY A 52 -0.18 2.11 13.33
C GLY A 52 -0.86 0.74 13.41
N GLY A 53 -2.19 0.67 13.50
CA GLY A 53 -2.91 -0.60 13.40
C GLY A 53 -2.98 -1.16 11.98
N TYR A 54 -3.52 -2.36 11.86
CA TYR A 54 -3.56 -3.12 10.63
C TYR A 54 -4.60 -2.56 9.63
N ASP A 55 -4.14 -2.17 8.45
CA ASP A 55 -4.95 -1.65 7.35
C ASP A 55 -4.37 -2.06 5.98
N VAL A 56 -5.00 -1.64 4.87
CA VAL A 56 -4.53 -2.00 3.52
C VAL A 56 -3.10 -1.53 3.20
N VAL A 57 -2.58 -0.49 3.86
CA VAL A 57 -1.20 -0.05 3.68
C VAL A 57 -0.27 -1.02 4.41
N MET A 58 -0.58 -1.37 5.66
CA MET A 58 0.19 -2.35 6.42
C MET A 58 0.18 -3.72 5.74
N ALA A 59 -0.98 -4.19 5.28
CA ALA A 59 -1.11 -5.44 4.55
C ALA A 59 -0.23 -5.47 3.29
N SER A 60 -0.23 -4.38 2.50
CA SER A 60 0.63 -4.24 1.32
C SER A 60 2.12 -4.33 1.67
N ASN A 61 2.54 -3.66 2.73
CA ASN A 61 3.92 -3.70 3.21
C ASN A 61 4.32 -5.10 3.68
N MET A 62 3.45 -5.80 4.41
CA MET A 62 3.72 -7.17 4.88
C MET A 62 3.81 -8.18 3.74
N LEU A 63 3.10 -7.94 2.63
CA LEU A 63 3.23 -8.72 1.39
C LEU A 63 4.50 -8.40 0.59
N GLY A 64 5.35 -7.50 1.07
CA GLY A 64 6.62 -7.15 0.46
C GLY A 64 6.53 -6.12 -0.67
N TYR A 65 5.39 -5.44 -0.83
CA TYR A 65 5.27 -4.33 -1.77
C TYR A 65 5.91 -3.05 -1.22
N LEU A 66 6.27 -2.14 -2.14
CA LEU A 66 6.76 -0.82 -1.77
C LEU A 66 5.64 -0.02 -1.09
N ALA A 67 5.94 0.55 0.07
CA ALA A 67 4.98 1.40 0.76
C ALA A 67 4.55 2.60 -0.12
N PRO A 68 3.26 3.01 -0.13
CA PRO A 68 2.79 4.11 -0.95
C PRO A 68 3.54 5.43 -0.69
N SER A 69 3.84 5.71 0.58
CA SER A 69 4.69 6.85 0.99
C SER A 69 6.10 6.84 0.39
N GLU A 70 6.60 5.71 -0.10
CA GLU A 70 7.95 5.57 -0.69
C GLU A 70 7.97 5.51 -2.22
N VAL A 71 6.80 5.53 -2.86
CA VAL A 71 6.67 5.64 -4.32
C VAL A 71 7.37 6.93 -4.77
N ASN A 72 8.25 6.86 -5.78
CA ASN A 72 9.17 7.91 -6.27
C ASN A 72 10.61 7.91 -5.68
N LYS A 73 10.96 7.01 -4.73
CA LYS A 73 12.38 6.85 -4.35
C LYS A 73 13.13 6.07 -5.45
N LYS A 74 14.22 6.63 -6.01
CA LYS A 74 15.12 5.91 -6.94
C LYS A 74 15.60 4.61 -6.27
N LYS A 75 15.45 3.48 -6.97
CA LYS A 75 15.88 2.16 -6.48
C LYS A 75 17.40 2.08 -6.38
N GLY A 76 17.93 2.43 -5.22
CA GLY A 76 19.33 2.17 -4.85
C GLY A 76 19.52 1.02 -3.87
N LYS A 77 18.52 0.67 -3.04
CA LYS A 77 18.77 -0.22 -1.87
C LYS A 77 17.60 -1.09 -1.39
N TYR A 78 16.58 -1.38 -2.19
CA TYR A 78 15.58 -2.40 -1.79
C TYR A 78 16.02 -3.79 -2.27
N ARG A 79 17.22 -4.22 -1.83
CA ARG A 79 17.53 -5.65 -1.75
C ARG A 79 16.64 -6.20 -0.65
N PHE A 80 15.75 -7.13 -1.01
CA PHE A 80 14.90 -7.91 -0.11
C PHE A 80 15.62 -8.20 1.23
N ASN A 81 15.26 -7.46 2.29
CA ASN A 81 15.82 -7.63 3.63
C ASN A 81 14.92 -8.50 4.53
N PHE A 82 13.87 -9.14 4.00
CA PHE A 82 13.05 -10.04 4.82
C PHE A 82 13.82 -11.32 5.16
N LYS A 83 14.58 -11.88 4.21
CA LYS A 83 15.39 -13.09 4.46
C LYS A 83 16.55 -12.86 5.42
N ARG A 84 17.06 -11.63 5.57
CA ARG A 84 18.19 -11.34 6.47
C ARG A 84 17.71 -11.14 7.92
N LYS A 85 16.63 -10.38 8.13
CA LYS A 85 16.15 -10.08 9.49
C LYS A 85 15.45 -11.27 10.19
N PHE A 86 14.85 -12.18 9.43
CA PHE A 86 14.23 -13.40 9.97
C PHE A 86 15.26 -14.50 10.27
N MET A 87 16.35 -14.58 9.50
CA MET A 87 17.45 -15.54 9.71
C MET A 87 18.49 -15.07 10.74
N GLU A 88 18.49 -13.79 11.12
CA GLU A 88 19.35 -13.26 12.19
C GLU A 88 18.79 -13.50 13.60
N ASN A 89 17.58 -14.05 13.73
CA ASN A 89 16.92 -14.38 15.01
C ASN A 89 16.50 -15.86 15.12
N LEU A 90 17.17 -16.73 14.35
CA LEU A 90 17.12 -18.21 14.43
C LEU A 90 18.54 -18.72 14.63
#